data_AF-A0A9P4Q8W0-F1
#
_entry.id   AF-A0A9P4Q8W0-F1
#
_cell.length_a   1.000
_cell.length_b   1.000
_cell.length_c   1.000
_cell.angle_alpha   90.00
_cell.angle_beta   90.00
_cell.angle_gamma   90.00
#
_symmetry.space_group_name_H-M   'P 1'
#
loop_
_entity.id
_entity.type
_entity.pdbx_description
1 polymer ?
#
loop_
_entity_poly.entity_id
_entity_poly.type
_entity_poly.pdbx_seq_one_letter_code
_entity_poly.pdbx_strand_id
1 'polypeptide(L)'
;VRHFIHRLGMWRRKLDVIIAFARQYPHLVDDATCEWLDLPSPVNYPKPDAKTNLWSALGRMLPKEAIDEKADVYSHLTAQRVIDVREDFAKAYNNRASKLPVHAEVRLAEHFHSNSLQFVERIKYVGCSKPSCYCCSLYLRYHPGNFVLRPCHGNVWPRWNPPLMSAPKGSVEAKHNRDVLNKMIAHIRRDFFYQIDQLRSRTTNPPDSSS
;
A
#
# COMPACT_ATOMS: atom_id res chain seq x y z
N VAL A 1 32.32 5.25 3.90
CA VAL A 1 32.55 6.67 4.22
C VAL A 1 31.52 7.62 3.58
N ARG A 2 31.29 7.58 2.24
CA ARG A 2 30.33 8.47 1.53
C ARG A 2 28.89 8.46 2.07
N HIS A 3 28.36 7.30 2.48
CA HIS A 3 27.03 7.17 3.10
C HIS A 3 26.90 7.94 4.43
N PHE A 4 27.95 7.92 5.27
CA PHE A 4 27.95 8.56 6.57
C PHE A 4 28.09 10.08 6.47
N ILE A 5 28.92 10.57 5.56
CA ILE A 5 29.04 12.01 5.25
C ILE A 5 27.71 12.57 4.73
N HIS A 6 27.03 11.84 3.83
CA HIS A 6 25.71 12.24 3.35
C HIS A 6 24.66 12.30 4.47
N ARG A 7 24.68 11.34 5.42
CA ARG A 7 23.80 11.40 6.60
C ARG A 7 24.11 12.60 7.51
N LEU A 8 25.37 12.90 7.78
CA LEU A 8 25.76 14.06 8.59
C LEU A 8 25.27 15.38 7.99
N GLY A 9 25.43 15.56 6.67
CA GLY A 9 24.89 16.73 5.96
C GLY A 9 23.36 16.81 6.00
N MET A 10 22.66 15.66 5.97
CA MET A 10 21.20 15.61 6.13
C MET A 10 20.74 16.01 7.53
N TRP A 11 21.49 15.67 8.59
CA TRP A 11 21.13 16.08 9.96
C TRP A 11 21.18 17.59 10.13
N ARG A 12 22.22 18.25 9.61
CA ARG A 12 22.31 19.71 9.63
C ARG A 12 21.12 20.36 8.93
N ARG A 13 20.79 19.91 7.71
CA ARG A 13 19.62 20.42 6.96
C ARG A 13 18.31 20.22 7.73
N LYS A 14 18.13 19.07 8.39
CA LYS A 14 16.94 18.81 9.22
C LYS A 14 16.86 19.77 10.41
N LEU A 15 17.99 20.02 11.07
CA LEU A 15 18.05 20.99 12.17
C LEU A 15 17.74 22.40 11.68
N ASP A 16 18.30 22.82 10.55
CA ASP A 16 18.01 24.13 9.96
C ASP A 16 16.51 24.31 9.68
N VAL A 17 15.85 23.27 9.15
CA VAL A 17 14.40 23.25 8.92
C VAL A 17 13.62 23.31 10.24
N ILE A 18 14.01 22.54 11.27
CA ILE A 18 13.34 22.55 12.57
C ILE A 18 13.49 23.93 13.23
N ILE A 19 14.68 24.54 13.20
CA ILE A 19 14.92 25.87 13.77
C ILE A 19 14.11 26.93 13.03
N ALA A 20 14.06 26.88 11.69
CA ALA A 20 13.23 27.79 10.91
C ALA A 20 11.73 27.61 11.23
N PHE A 21 11.27 26.37 11.34
CA PHE A 21 9.89 26.05 11.70
C PHE A 21 9.55 26.52 13.11
N ALA A 22 10.42 26.28 14.10
CA ALA A 22 10.23 26.73 15.48
C ALA A 22 10.16 28.26 15.60
N ARG A 23 10.92 28.99 14.76
CA ARG A 23 10.82 30.46 14.70
C ARG A 23 9.47 30.93 14.12
N GLN A 24 8.92 30.18 13.17
CA GLN A 24 7.67 30.53 12.49
C GLN A 24 6.44 30.10 13.31
N TYR A 25 6.51 28.97 14.02
CA TYR A 25 5.42 28.41 14.83
C TYR A 25 5.92 27.97 16.22
N PRO A 26 6.37 28.90 17.08
CA PRO A 26 6.99 28.56 18.38
C PRO A 26 6.04 27.76 19.27
N HIS A 27 4.76 28.13 19.32
CA HIS A 27 3.73 27.42 20.09
C HIS A 27 3.53 25.94 19.68
N LEU A 28 3.89 25.55 18.46
CA LEU A 28 3.80 24.14 18.02
C LEU A 28 5.01 23.30 18.46
N VAL A 29 6.06 23.95 18.97
CA VAL A 29 7.31 23.30 19.39
C VAL A 29 7.47 23.38 20.90
N ASP A 30 7.24 24.55 21.49
CA ASP A 30 7.47 24.81 22.92
C ASP A 30 6.54 23.98 23.82
N ASP A 31 5.28 23.80 23.41
CA ASP A 31 4.26 23.03 24.14
C ASP A 31 3.97 21.66 23.51
N ALA A 32 4.87 21.17 22.66
CA ALA A 32 4.66 19.91 21.94
C ALA A 32 4.65 18.72 22.89
N THR A 33 3.55 17.97 22.91
CA THR A 33 3.45 16.68 23.60
C THR A 33 3.60 15.52 22.61
N CYS A 34 4.10 14.39 23.11
CA CYS A 34 4.15 13.14 22.36
C CYS A 34 3.19 12.14 22.98
N GLU A 35 2.20 11.71 22.20
CA GLU A 35 1.24 10.70 22.62
C GLU A 35 1.46 9.39 21.85
N TRP A 36 1.26 8.28 22.55
CA TRP A 36 1.29 6.95 21.97
C TRP A 36 -0.09 6.57 21.48
N LEU A 37 -0.19 6.29 20.19
CA LEU A 37 -1.39 5.74 19.59
C LEU A 37 -1.24 4.24 19.37
N ASP A 38 -2.07 3.47 20.07
CA ASP A 38 -2.05 2.01 19.92
C ASP A 38 -2.48 1.56 18.52
N LEU A 39 -1.74 0.57 18.03
CA LEU A 39 -2.11 -0.17 16.84
C LEU A 39 -3.19 -1.20 17.19
N PRO A 40 -4.22 -1.34 16.36
CA PRO A 40 -5.20 -2.41 16.55
C PRO A 40 -4.53 -3.77 16.44
N SER A 41 -5.09 -4.75 17.15
CA SER A 41 -4.64 -6.13 17.12
C SER A 41 -4.55 -6.65 15.67
N PRO A 42 -3.41 -7.21 15.26
CA PRO A 42 -3.27 -7.79 13.93
C PRO A 42 -4.29 -8.90 13.67
N VAL A 43 -4.81 -8.96 12.45
CA VAL A 43 -5.80 -9.96 12.04
C VAL A 43 -5.08 -11.21 11.51
N ASN A 44 -5.65 -12.38 11.77
CA ASN A 44 -5.09 -13.63 11.23
C ASN A 44 -5.22 -13.66 9.72
N TYR A 45 -4.19 -14.21 9.07
CA TYR A 45 -4.25 -14.49 7.65
C TYR A 45 -5.38 -15.50 7.36
N PRO A 46 -6.20 -15.33 6.30
CA PRO A 46 -7.22 -16.31 5.96
C PRO A 46 -6.57 -17.67 5.72
N LYS A 47 -7.20 -18.74 6.21
CA LYS A 47 -6.70 -20.10 5.94
C LYS A 47 -6.81 -20.38 4.44
N PRO A 48 -5.78 -20.98 3.82
CA PRO A 48 -5.88 -21.42 2.43
C PRO A 48 -7.08 -22.35 2.25
N ASP A 49 -7.81 -22.14 1.16
CA ASP A 49 -8.93 -22.98 0.73
C ASP A 49 -8.73 -23.44 -0.73
N ALA A 50 -9.68 -24.21 -1.25
CA ALA A 50 -9.64 -24.67 -2.64
C ALA A 50 -9.59 -23.51 -3.67
N LYS A 51 -9.97 -22.29 -3.29
CA LYS A 51 -9.94 -21.07 -4.12
C LYS A 51 -8.67 -20.24 -3.92
N THR A 52 -7.74 -20.71 -3.10
CA THR A 52 -6.44 -20.08 -2.84
C THR A 52 -5.41 -20.59 -3.85
N ASN A 53 -5.69 -20.29 -5.13
CA ASN A 53 -4.83 -20.64 -6.25
C ASN A 53 -4.86 -19.50 -7.28
N LEU A 54 -3.87 -19.50 -8.19
CA LEU A 54 -3.72 -18.45 -9.21
C LEU A 54 -4.98 -18.30 -10.09
N TRP A 55 -5.59 -19.41 -10.53
CA TRP A 55 -6.77 -19.40 -11.39
C TRP A 55 -7.97 -18.72 -10.73
N SER A 56 -8.25 -19.07 -9.48
CA SER A 56 -9.31 -18.46 -8.68
C SER A 56 -8.98 -17.03 -8.25
N ALA A 57 -7.71 -16.67 -8.09
CA ALA A 57 -7.28 -15.29 -7.86
C ALA A 57 -7.51 -14.41 -9.10
N LEU A 58 -7.10 -14.85 -10.29
CA LEU A 58 -7.37 -14.15 -11.54
C LEU A 58 -8.87 -13.99 -11.80
N GLY A 59 -9.67 -15.02 -11.50
CA GLY A 59 -11.13 -14.94 -11.61
C GLY A 59 -11.77 -13.90 -10.67
N ARG A 60 -11.07 -13.46 -9.62
CA ARG A 60 -11.49 -12.35 -8.76
C ARG A 60 -10.94 -11.00 -9.22
N MET A 61 -9.94 -10.99 -10.11
CA MET A 61 -9.35 -9.77 -10.67
C MET A 61 -10.08 -9.33 -11.94
N LEU A 62 -10.61 -10.27 -12.71
CA LEU A 62 -11.35 -10.02 -13.95
C LEU A 62 -12.87 -9.86 -13.73
N PRO A 63 -13.56 -9.14 -14.61
CA PRO A 63 -15.02 -9.21 -14.74
C PRO A 63 -15.48 -10.66 -14.99
N LYS A 64 -16.72 -10.99 -14.62
CA LYS A 64 -17.23 -12.37 -14.76
C LYS A 64 -17.40 -12.79 -16.22
N GLU A 65 -17.60 -11.81 -17.09
CA GLU A 65 -17.87 -11.95 -18.51
C GLU A 65 -16.58 -12.17 -19.31
N ALA A 66 -15.41 -11.92 -18.71
CA ALA A 66 -14.09 -12.00 -19.32
C ALA A 66 -13.44 -13.40 -19.15
N ILE A 67 -14.19 -14.47 -19.42
CA ILE A 67 -13.70 -15.85 -19.23
C ILE A 67 -12.55 -16.17 -20.18
N ASP A 68 -12.65 -15.74 -21.44
CA ASP A 68 -11.61 -15.98 -22.46
C ASP A 68 -10.33 -15.21 -22.13
N GLU A 69 -10.46 -13.95 -21.67
CA GLU A 69 -9.34 -13.14 -21.19
C GLU A 69 -8.64 -13.81 -20.00
N LYS A 70 -9.40 -14.44 -19.10
CA LYS A 70 -8.83 -15.18 -17.96
C LYS A 70 -7.96 -16.35 -18.41
N ALA A 71 -8.43 -17.14 -19.38
CA ALA A 71 -7.69 -18.29 -19.89
C ALA A 71 -6.40 -17.85 -20.60
N ASP A 72 -6.47 -16.77 -21.37
CA ASP A 72 -5.34 -16.18 -22.08
C ASP A 72 -4.30 -15.59 -21.12
N VAL A 73 -4.73 -14.76 -20.16
CA VAL A 73 -3.86 -14.21 -19.10
C VAL A 73 -3.19 -15.32 -18.30
N TYR A 74 -3.95 -16.35 -17.93
CA TYR A 74 -3.41 -17.49 -17.20
C TYR A 74 -2.34 -18.22 -17.99
N SER A 75 -2.62 -18.53 -19.25
CA SER A 75 -1.69 -19.23 -20.15
C SER A 75 -0.40 -18.44 -20.30
N HIS A 76 -0.50 -17.12 -20.52
CA HIS A 76 0.66 -16.24 -20.64
C HIS A 76 1.51 -16.24 -19.36
N LEU A 77 0.90 -16.08 -18.19
CA LEU A 77 1.61 -16.09 -16.90
C LEU A 77 2.32 -17.44 -16.66
N THR A 78 1.69 -18.56 -17.03
CA THR A 78 2.31 -19.89 -16.88
C THR A 78 3.35 -20.21 -17.94
N ALA A 79 3.29 -19.59 -19.12
CA ALA A 79 4.25 -19.78 -20.20
C ALA A 79 5.55 -19.02 -19.97
N GLN A 80 5.51 -17.93 -19.20
CA GLN A 80 6.71 -17.23 -18.75
C GLN A 80 7.49 -18.11 -17.78
N ARG A 81 8.53 -18.81 -18.27
CA ARG A 81 9.47 -19.67 -17.51
C ARG A 81 10.29 -18.94 -16.43
N VAL A 82 9.92 -17.72 -16.05
CA VAL A 82 10.70 -16.89 -15.14
C VAL A 82 10.50 -17.33 -13.69
N ILE A 83 9.34 -17.90 -13.34
CA ILE A 83 8.94 -18.32 -11.98
C ILE A 83 7.81 -19.35 -12.17
N ASP A 84 7.78 -20.47 -11.44
CA ASP A 84 6.58 -21.34 -11.46
C ASP A 84 5.47 -20.60 -10.71
N VAL A 85 4.77 -19.73 -11.44
CA VAL A 85 3.79 -18.79 -10.88
C VAL A 85 2.71 -19.52 -10.08
N ARG A 86 2.45 -20.80 -10.35
CA ARG A 86 1.51 -21.61 -9.55
C ARG A 86 2.09 -22.01 -8.20
N GLU A 87 3.23 -22.69 -8.20
CA GLU A 87 3.88 -23.11 -6.97
C GLU A 87 4.28 -21.91 -6.12
N ASP A 88 4.79 -20.85 -6.74
CA ASP A 88 5.20 -19.65 -6.05
C ASP A 88 4.03 -18.82 -5.54
N PHE A 89 2.85 -18.85 -6.19
CA PHE A 89 1.66 -18.22 -5.60
C PHE A 89 1.22 -18.93 -4.33
N ALA A 90 1.11 -20.26 -4.36
CA ALA A 90 0.70 -21.04 -3.19
C ALA A 90 1.75 -20.97 -2.07
N LYS A 91 3.04 -21.15 -2.40
CA LYS A 91 4.16 -20.98 -1.45
C LYS A 91 4.22 -19.56 -0.91
N ALA A 92 4.09 -18.52 -1.75
CA ALA A 92 4.09 -17.13 -1.30
C ALA A 92 2.85 -16.76 -0.49
N TYR A 93 1.73 -17.47 -0.61
CA TYR A 93 0.57 -17.31 0.28
C TYR A 93 0.82 -18.01 1.62
N ASN A 94 1.32 -19.26 1.58
CA ASN A 94 1.54 -20.10 2.75
C ASN A 94 2.74 -19.67 3.61
N ASN A 95 3.78 -19.08 3.00
CA ASN A 95 4.97 -18.58 3.69
C ASN A 95 4.77 -17.18 4.30
N ARG A 96 3.52 -16.71 4.42
CA ARG A 96 3.23 -15.42 5.05
C ARG A 96 3.13 -15.60 6.55
N ALA A 97 3.58 -14.58 7.28
CA ALA A 97 3.35 -14.53 8.71
C ALA A 97 1.87 -14.70 9.02
N SER A 98 1.56 -15.37 10.14
CA SER A 98 0.20 -15.69 10.57
C SER A 98 -0.70 -14.46 10.78
N LYS A 99 -0.11 -13.26 10.88
CA LYS A 99 -0.80 -12.01 11.23
C LYS A 99 -0.55 -10.89 10.21
N LEU A 100 -1.62 -10.17 9.88
CA LEU A 100 -1.68 -8.98 9.04
C LEU A 100 -1.69 -7.73 9.93
N PRO A 101 -0.58 -6.96 10.00
CA PRO A 101 -0.53 -5.75 10.81
C PRO A 101 -1.17 -4.56 10.08
N VAL A 102 -1.72 -3.63 10.86
CA VAL A 102 -2.02 -2.27 10.40
C VAL A 102 -0.74 -1.45 10.45
N HIS A 103 -0.43 -0.72 9.37
CA HIS A 103 0.75 0.15 9.34
C HIS A 103 0.44 1.48 10.03
N ALA A 104 1.45 2.08 10.68
CA ALA A 104 1.28 3.31 11.46
C ALA A 104 0.72 4.49 10.63
N GLU A 105 1.12 4.60 9.36
CA GLU A 105 0.66 5.64 8.42
C GLU A 105 -0.87 5.75 8.37
N VAL A 106 -1.53 4.62 8.07
CA VAL A 106 -2.99 4.58 7.92
C VAL A 106 -3.70 4.60 9.26
N ARG A 107 -3.07 4.10 10.34
CA ARG A 107 -3.63 4.20 11.69
C ARG A 107 -3.71 5.65 12.16
N LEU A 108 -2.63 6.42 11.97
CA LEU A 108 -2.58 7.82 12.39
C LEU A 108 -3.54 8.67 11.55
N ALA A 109 -3.59 8.42 10.24
CA ALA A 109 -4.54 9.09 9.35
C ALA A 109 -5.99 8.87 9.77
N GLU A 110 -6.39 7.62 10.05
CA GLU A 110 -7.74 7.34 10.56
C GLU A 110 -8.01 7.98 11.91
N HIS A 111 -7.06 7.93 12.84
CA HIS A 111 -7.24 8.55 14.16
C HIS A 111 -7.50 10.05 14.04
N PHE A 112 -6.74 10.76 13.20
CA PHE A 112 -6.98 12.18 12.92
C PHE A 112 -8.33 12.42 12.25
N HIS A 113 -8.71 11.55 11.31
CA HIS A 113 -9.97 11.70 10.59
C HIS A 113 -11.19 11.46 11.47
N SER A 114 -11.24 10.34 12.19
CA SER A 114 -12.38 9.95 13.02
C SER A 114 -12.61 10.91 14.19
N ASN A 115 -11.53 11.49 14.75
CA ASN A 115 -11.61 12.43 15.87
C ASN A 115 -11.64 13.90 15.43
N SER A 116 -11.72 14.18 14.11
CA SER A 116 -11.72 15.54 13.55
C SER A 116 -10.55 16.41 14.06
N LEU A 117 -9.37 15.81 14.24
CA LEU A 117 -8.18 16.51 14.72
C LEU A 117 -7.67 17.48 13.66
N GLN A 118 -7.15 18.61 14.12
CA GLN A 118 -6.64 19.66 13.25
C GLN A 118 -5.19 19.41 12.85
N PHE A 119 -4.88 19.70 11.59
CA PHE A 119 -3.51 19.72 11.09
C PHE A 119 -2.99 21.15 11.09
N VAL A 120 -1.67 21.28 11.29
CA VAL A 120 -0.96 22.56 11.13
C VAL A 120 -1.24 23.11 9.73
N GLU A 121 -1.71 24.35 9.66
CA GLU A 121 -2.11 25.03 8.42
C GLU A 121 -3.10 24.24 7.54
N ARG A 122 -3.88 23.34 8.14
CA ARG A 122 -4.79 22.41 7.43
C ARG A 122 -4.07 21.50 6.43
N ILE A 123 -2.75 21.38 6.52
CA ILE A 123 -1.94 20.50 5.68
C ILE A 123 -2.01 19.09 6.26
N LYS A 124 -2.82 18.23 5.64
CA LYS A 124 -3.06 16.84 6.08
C LYS A 124 -1.90 15.90 5.75
N TYR A 125 -0.70 16.25 6.19
CA TYR A 125 0.52 15.48 5.98
C TYR A 125 0.81 14.59 7.18
N VAL A 126 1.02 13.30 6.93
CA VAL A 126 1.39 12.32 7.96
C VAL A 126 2.89 12.01 7.86
N GLY A 127 3.66 12.37 8.88
CA GLY A 127 5.12 12.12 8.97
C GLY A 127 5.45 10.72 9.50
N CYS A 128 6.42 10.03 8.88
CA CYS A 128 6.87 8.67 9.23
C CYS A 128 8.31 8.46 8.77
N SER A 129 8.99 7.48 9.36
CA SER A 129 10.42 7.22 9.16
C SER A 129 10.80 6.63 7.79
N LYS A 130 9.85 6.10 7.03
CA LYS A 130 10.04 5.53 5.70
C LYS A 130 9.02 6.10 4.70
N PRO A 131 9.32 6.10 3.39
CA PRO A 131 8.32 6.37 2.35
C PRO A 131 7.12 5.42 2.47
N SER A 132 5.99 5.83 1.91
CA SER A 132 4.77 5.04 2.00
C SER A 132 4.91 3.72 1.25
N CYS A 133 4.38 2.68 1.90
CA CYS A 133 4.14 1.37 1.30
C CYS A 133 3.05 1.49 0.22
N TYR A 134 3.04 0.61 -0.79
CA TYR A 134 2.05 0.68 -1.88
C TYR A 134 0.60 0.67 -1.36
N CYS A 135 0.28 -0.24 -0.43
CA CYS A 135 -1.05 -0.31 0.18
C CYS A 135 -1.39 0.95 1.01
N CYS A 136 -0.45 1.49 1.79
CA CYS A 136 -0.64 2.73 2.53
C CYS A 136 -0.89 3.92 1.60
N SER A 137 -0.11 4.02 0.52
CA SER A 137 -0.24 5.09 -0.47
C SER A 137 -1.61 5.04 -1.16
N LEU A 138 -2.07 3.86 -1.57
CA LEU A 138 -3.41 3.69 -2.15
C LEU A 138 -4.52 3.97 -1.13
N TYR A 139 -4.36 3.54 0.12
CA TYR A 139 -5.33 3.82 1.17
C TYR A 139 -5.50 5.32 1.35
N LEU A 140 -4.40 6.05 1.60
CA LEU A 140 -4.42 7.51 1.77
C LEU A 140 -4.94 8.25 0.54
N ARG A 141 -4.67 7.74 -0.67
CA ARG A 141 -5.16 8.30 -1.93
C ARG A 141 -6.68 8.24 -2.06
N TYR A 142 -7.28 7.13 -1.62
CA TYR A 142 -8.72 6.90 -1.77
C TYR A 142 -9.53 7.22 -0.51
N HIS A 143 -8.84 7.55 0.57
CA HIS A 143 -9.43 7.96 1.83
C HIS A 143 -10.09 9.35 1.70
N PRO A 144 -11.33 9.53 2.20
CA PRO A 144 -12.10 10.79 2.05
C PRO A 144 -11.49 12.00 2.78
N GLY A 145 -10.58 11.73 3.72
CA GLY A 145 -9.82 12.75 4.44
C GLY A 145 -8.91 13.63 3.57
N ASN A 146 -8.64 13.30 2.30
CA ASN A 146 -7.79 14.08 1.39
C ASN A 146 -6.39 14.36 1.96
N PHE A 147 -5.69 13.28 2.35
CA PHE A 147 -4.33 13.37 2.88
C PHE A 147 -3.30 13.72 1.81
N VAL A 148 -2.25 14.43 2.20
CA VAL A 148 -1.10 14.70 1.34
C VAL A 148 -0.38 13.38 1.08
N LEU A 149 -0.26 13.01 -0.19
CA LEU A 149 0.46 11.81 -0.59
C LEU A 149 1.96 12.04 -0.50
N ARG A 150 2.64 11.04 0.05
CA ARG A 150 4.10 11.01 0.15
C ARG A 150 4.70 10.16 -0.95
N PRO A 151 6.02 10.29 -1.20
CA PRO A 151 6.73 9.36 -2.04
C PRO A 151 6.42 7.92 -1.62
N CYS A 152 6.02 7.11 -2.59
CA CYS A 152 5.78 5.69 -2.41
C CYS A 152 7.01 4.95 -2.92
N HIS A 153 7.59 4.06 -2.12
CA HIS A 153 8.74 3.27 -2.59
C HIS A 153 8.31 2.13 -3.54
N GLY A 154 7.01 1.95 -3.79
CA GLY A 154 6.46 1.01 -4.78
C GLY A 154 6.33 -0.45 -4.32
N ASN A 155 7.00 -0.87 -3.24
CA ASN A 155 6.93 -2.27 -2.80
C ASN A 155 5.53 -2.59 -2.27
N VAL A 156 4.96 -3.64 -2.84
CA VAL A 156 3.74 -4.28 -2.35
C VAL A 156 4.14 -5.09 -1.12
N TRP A 157 3.70 -4.65 0.06
CA TRP A 157 3.87 -5.39 1.30
C TRP A 157 2.61 -6.23 1.54
N PRO A 158 2.62 -7.54 1.27
CA PRO A 158 1.40 -8.35 1.35
C PRO A 158 0.94 -8.55 2.81
N ARG A 159 1.83 -8.24 3.77
CA ARG A 159 1.53 -8.15 5.20
C ARG A 159 0.98 -6.75 5.52
N TRP A 160 -0.30 -6.57 5.21
CA TRP A 160 -1.01 -5.31 5.44
C TRP A 160 -2.47 -5.59 5.76
N ASN A 161 -3.02 -4.84 6.72
CA ASN A 161 -4.42 -4.88 7.10
C ASN A 161 -4.99 -3.45 7.09
N PRO A 162 -6.23 -3.25 6.61
CA PRO A 162 -6.89 -1.96 6.77
C PRO A 162 -7.13 -1.62 8.25
N PRO A 163 -7.04 -0.33 8.63
CA PRO A 163 -7.10 0.10 10.02
C PRO A 163 -8.43 -0.19 10.71
N LEU A 164 -9.55 -0.25 9.97
CA LEU A 164 -10.90 -0.41 10.54
C LEU A 164 -11.49 -1.81 10.27
N MET A 165 -10.65 -2.84 10.14
CA MET A 165 -11.12 -4.21 9.85
C MET A 165 -11.97 -4.82 10.98
N SER A 166 -11.72 -4.40 12.23
CA SER A 166 -12.46 -4.85 13.42
C SER A 166 -13.76 -4.10 13.66
N ALA A 167 -14.13 -3.15 12.79
CA ALA A 167 -15.36 -2.38 12.94
C ALA A 167 -16.60 -3.30 12.85
N PRO A 168 -17.66 -3.06 13.64
CA PRO A 168 -18.88 -3.84 13.59
C PRO A 168 -19.49 -3.87 12.19
N LYS A 169 -19.99 -5.04 11.75
CA LYS A 169 -20.65 -5.15 10.44
C LYS A 169 -21.82 -4.18 10.35
N GLY A 170 -21.88 -3.41 9.26
CA GLY A 170 -22.95 -2.42 9.01
C GLY A 170 -22.69 -1.03 9.60
N SER A 171 -21.66 -0.87 10.44
CA SER A 171 -21.24 0.44 10.97
C SER A 171 -20.77 1.40 9.87
N VAL A 172 -20.71 2.68 10.20
CA VAL A 172 -20.21 3.74 9.29
C VAL A 172 -18.73 3.48 8.97
N GLU A 173 -17.96 3.08 9.96
CA GLU A 173 -16.54 2.72 9.86
C GLU A 173 -16.32 1.52 8.94
N ALA A 174 -17.17 0.49 9.05
CA ALA A 174 -17.13 -0.67 8.17
C ALA A 174 -17.47 -0.30 6.71
N LYS A 175 -18.44 0.60 6.51
CA LYS A 175 -18.78 1.12 5.17
C LYS A 175 -17.64 1.94 4.59
N HIS A 176 -17.10 2.90 5.35
CA HIS A 176 -15.92 3.70 4.98
C HIS A 176 -14.75 2.83 4.54
N ASN A 177 -14.39 1.86 5.38
CA ASN A 177 -13.27 0.96 5.10
C ASN A 177 -13.52 0.15 3.81
N ARG A 178 -14.73 -0.39 3.65
CA ARG A 178 -15.13 -1.11 2.43
C ARG A 178 -15.04 -0.23 1.18
N ASP A 179 -15.47 1.02 1.26
CA ASP A 179 -15.49 1.92 0.12
C ASP A 179 -14.06 2.32 -0.32
N VAL A 180 -13.16 2.56 0.64
CA VAL A 180 -11.73 2.77 0.36
C VAL A 180 -11.11 1.51 -0.25
N LEU A 181 -11.34 0.34 0.35
CA LEU A 181 -10.79 -0.93 -0.15
C LEU A 181 -11.29 -1.27 -1.56
N ASN A 182 -12.55 -1.01 -1.88
CA ASN A 182 -13.07 -1.24 -3.23
C ASN A 182 -12.35 -0.38 -4.28
N LYS A 183 -12.07 0.90 -3.97
CA LYS A 183 -11.28 1.78 -4.84
C LYS A 183 -9.84 1.30 -4.97
N MET A 184 -9.22 0.84 -3.87
CA MET A 184 -7.89 0.24 -3.90
C MET A 184 -7.86 -1.01 -4.78
N ILE A 185 -8.83 -1.92 -4.63
CA ILE A 185 -8.92 -3.16 -5.44
C ILE A 185 -9.07 -2.80 -6.92
N ALA A 186 -9.88 -1.81 -7.27
CA ALA A 186 -10.02 -1.35 -8.65
C ALA A 186 -8.69 -0.80 -9.21
N HIS A 187 -7.93 -0.05 -8.42
CA HIS A 187 -6.61 0.44 -8.80
C HIS A 187 -5.61 -0.69 -8.99
N ILE A 188 -5.55 -1.63 -8.04
CA ILE A 188 -4.64 -2.79 -8.09
C ILE A 188 -4.93 -3.64 -9.33
N ARG A 189 -6.21 -3.86 -9.65
CA ARG A 189 -6.59 -4.57 -10.88
C ARG A 189 -6.06 -3.86 -12.11
N ARG A 190 -6.24 -2.54 -12.21
CA ARG A 190 -5.73 -1.74 -13.33
C ARG A 190 -4.22 -1.85 -13.46
N ASP A 191 -3.48 -1.66 -12.37
CA ASP A 191 -2.02 -1.73 -12.37
C ASP A 191 -1.52 -3.12 -12.74
N PHE A 192 -2.21 -4.16 -12.27
CA PHE A 192 -1.89 -5.55 -12.60
C PHE A 192 -2.05 -5.84 -14.09
N PHE A 193 -3.21 -5.51 -14.69
CA PHE A 193 -3.42 -5.74 -16.11
C PHE A 193 -2.52 -4.88 -16.99
N TYR A 194 -2.28 -3.63 -16.60
CA TYR A 194 -1.31 -2.78 -17.27
C TYR A 194 0.08 -3.42 -17.29
N GLN A 195 0.54 -4.01 -16.18
CA GLN A 195 1.82 -4.72 -16.16
C GLN A 195 1.82 -5.96 -17.03
N ILE A 196 0.73 -6.73 -17.07
CA ILE A 196 0.60 -7.90 -17.95
C ILE A 196 0.66 -7.50 -19.42
N ASP A 197 -0.04 -6.44 -19.82
CA ASP A 197 -0.03 -5.97 -21.21
C ASP A 197 1.37 -5.47 -21.61
N GLN A 198 2.08 -4.80 -20.70
CA GLN A 198 3.48 -4.39 -20.92
C GLN A 198 4.43 -5.59 -21.04
N LEU A 199 4.16 -6.69 -20.34
CA LEU A 199 4.94 -7.92 -20.50
C LEU A 199 4.64 -8.58 -21.85
N ARG A 200 3.38 -8.58 -22.28
CA ARG A 200 2.96 -9.09 -23.60
C ARG A 200 3.62 -8.33 -24.74
N SER A 201 3.60 -7.00 -24.70
CA SER A 201 4.22 -6.16 -25.74
C SER A 201 5.73 -6.36 -25.86
N ARG A 202 6.43 -6.63 -24.76
CA ARG A 202 7.85 -6.98 -24.76
C ARG A 202 8.13 -8.35 -25.39
N THR A 203 7.25 -9.32 -25.19
CA THR A 203 7.40 -10.65 -25.81
C THR A 203 7.11 -10.68 -27.31
N THR A 204 6.35 -9.71 -27.83
CA THR A 204 6.01 -9.63 -29.26
C THR A 204 7.02 -8.85 -30.11
N ASN A 205 7.95 -8.11 -29.50
CA ASN A 205 9.01 -7.43 -30.24
C ASN A 205 10.13 -8.44 -30.56
N PRO A 206 10.40 -8.75 -31.84
CA PRO A 206 11.53 -9.61 -32.21
C PRO A 206 12.85 -8.91 -31.84
N PRO A 207 13.93 -9.67 -31.54
CA PRO A 207 15.23 -9.07 -31.31
C PRO A 207 15.67 -8.34 -32.58
N ASP A 208 15.97 -7.05 -32.41
CA ASP A 208 16.39 -6.15 -33.47
C ASP A 208 17.66 -6.73 -34.12
N SER A 209 17.49 -7.34 -35.29
CA SER A 209 18.58 -7.90 -36.06
C SER A 209 19.25 -6.77 -36.81
N SER A 210 20.13 -6.05 -36.13
CA SER A 210 21.11 -5.19 -36.79
C SER A 210 22.26 -6.06 -37.26
N SER A 211 22.28 -6.30 -38.58
CA SER A 211 23.46 -6.74 -39.34
C SER A 211 24.38 -5.57 -39.63
#